data_AF-A0A7X4FAB6-F1
#
_entry.id   AF-A0A7X4FAB6-F1
#
_cell.length_a   1.000
_cell.length_b   1.000
_cell.length_c   1.000
_cell.angle_alpha   90.00
_cell.angle_beta   90.00
_cell.angle_gamma   90.00
#
_symmetry.space_group_name_H-M   'P 1'
#
loop_
_entity.id
_entity.type
_entity.pdbx_description
1 polymer ?
#
loop_
_entity_poly.entity_id
_entity_poly.type
_entity_poly.pdbx_seq_one_letter_code
_entity_poly.pdbx_strand_id
1 'polypeptide(L)'
;MVKDEIFQERVVRVEKSSAHFTLLRNATGEFLGVSDTNEPSVYDYVDDKAIWKQVEGKNTYRHVVTEIQLETEAADVENGCYLRHQGNLLASDGSVASEGSVFSAGHGPAHLPSEYLESFKENGWVCLPSIVAPDILEELERVSCTGRWEAETYQRSVPPLNETAAVAKIITEPVSLWLMRQYMKTHEIRLGHSPGFAILAPDDGKRNVQGWHSDFPYLWGIAGSEAVNRIPVHQVDGLVMGVQRNLCVSEFRKENGATCFKLGSHTLGQGPPIEWINGNTSRQNGFRESKGLPYTGPEADVIEAPPGSYIVYDSRIWHRAGVNRTERKRAAMLQAVIPMFIMPFMDTSRPYKDFIHSPLADELTELERKELEAVMVNKMVGPAGHLAITVDEELTDRIGGHSYARRR
;
A
#
# COMPACT_ATOMS: atom_id res chain seq x y z
N MET A 1 8.18 34.66 7.34
CA MET A 1 7.27 34.06 6.35
C MET A 1 6.82 35.15 5.40
N VAL A 2 7.09 34.99 4.09
CA VAL A 2 6.55 35.88 3.07
C VAL A 2 5.03 35.73 3.09
N LYS A 3 4.32 36.85 3.14
CA LYS A 3 2.90 36.94 3.50
C LYS A 3 1.94 36.42 2.40
N ASP A 4 2.45 35.98 1.24
CA ASP A 4 1.66 35.83 0.01
C ASP A 4 1.78 34.45 -0.69
N GLU A 5 2.31 33.40 -0.04
CA GLU A 5 2.16 32.04 -0.57
C GLU A 5 0.74 31.54 -0.29
N ILE A 6 -0.21 31.93 -1.15
CA ILE A 6 -1.60 31.50 -1.03
C ILE A 6 -1.70 30.06 -1.55
N PHE A 7 -1.86 29.11 -0.63
CA PHE A 7 -2.16 27.71 -0.93
C PHE A 7 -3.63 27.60 -1.36
N GLN A 8 -3.88 27.52 -2.66
CA GLN A 8 -5.22 27.54 -3.25
C GLN A 8 -5.70 26.16 -3.69
N GLU A 9 -4.92 25.10 -3.44
CA GLU A 9 -5.29 23.73 -3.84
C GLU A 9 -6.66 23.35 -3.25
N ARG A 10 -7.48 22.67 -4.05
CA ARG A 10 -8.78 22.16 -3.61
C ARG A 10 -8.59 21.02 -2.63
N VAL A 11 -9.32 21.04 -1.52
CA VAL A 11 -9.28 19.96 -0.54
C VAL A 11 -10.29 18.87 -0.91
N VAL A 12 -9.82 17.64 -1.04
CA VAL A 12 -10.64 16.43 -1.12
C VAL A 12 -10.47 15.71 0.22
N ARG A 13 -11.52 15.73 1.03
CA ARG A 13 -11.47 15.17 2.39
C ARG A 13 -12.02 13.76 2.43
N VAL A 14 -11.25 12.86 3.01
CA VAL A 14 -11.66 11.50 3.37
C VAL A 14 -11.82 11.45 4.88
N GLU A 15 -13.03 11.15 5.33
CA GLU A 15 -13.35 11.09 6.75
C GLU A 15 -12.84 9.79 7.38
N LYS A 16 -12.53 9.84 8.68
CA LYS A 16 -12.23 8.64 9.47
C LYS A 16 -13.50 7.81 9.60
N SER A 17 -13.44 6.56 9.14
CA SER A 17 -14.55 5.64 9.33
C SER A 17 -14.77 5.35 10.81
N SER A 18 -16.03 5.38 11.23
CA SER A 18 -16.45 5.00 12.59
C SER A 18 -16.56 3.49 12.76
N ALA A 19 -16.55 2.73 11.66
CA ALA A 19 -16.66 1.28 11.67
C ALA A 19 -15.83 0.67 10.54
N HIS A 20 -15.31 -0.53 10.79
CA HIS A 20 -14.59 -1.33 9.83
C HIS A 20 -15.22 -2.71 9.76
N PHE A 21 -15.17 -3.31 8.58
CA PHE A 21 -15.47 -4.72 8.43
C PHE A 21 -14.40 -5.57 9.11
N THR A 22 -14.72 -6.85 9.29
CA THR A 22 -13.85 -7.86 9.89
C THR A 22 -13.35 -8.79 8.80
N LEU A 23 -12.05 -9.10 8.85
CA LEU A 23 -11.45 -10.17 8.07
C LEU A 23 -11.23 -11.36 9.00
N LEU A 24 -11.82 -12.51 8.68
CA LEU A 24 -11.63 -13.75 9.45
C LEU A 24 -10.51 -14.56 8.80
N ARG A 25 -9.50 -14.94 9.57
CA ARG A 25 -8.30 -15.64 9.05
C ARG A 25 -8.12 -17.00 9.71
N ASN A 26 -7.70 -18.01 8.96
CA ASN A 26 -7.22 -19.27 9.53
C ASN A 26 -5.76 -19.13 10.01
N ALA A 27 -5.17 -20.22 10.52
CA ALA A 27 -3.79 -20.22 11.04
C ALA A 27 -2.71 -19.95 9.97
N THR A 28 -2.96 -20.27 8.70
CA THR A 28 -2.02 -19.99 7.58
C THR A 28 -2.13 -18.55 7.09
N GLY A 29 -3.17 -17.82 7.53
CA GLY A 29 -3.45 -16.43 7.18
C GLY A 29 -4.47 -16.25 6.06
N GLU A 30 -5.00 -17.34 5.50
CA GLU A 30 -6.03 -17.30 4.46
C GLU A 30 -7.35 -16.78 5.01
N PHE A 31 -8.10 -16.08 4.15
CA PHE A 31 -9.29 -15.34 4.51
C PHE A 31 -10.53 -16.21 4.32
N LEU A 32 -11.28 -16.42 5.39
CA LEU A 32 -12.60 -17.05 5.29
C LEU A 32 -13.55 -16.10 4.56
N GLY A 33 -14.24 -16.65 3.58
CA GLY A 33 -15.26 -15.97 2.81
C GLY A 33 -16.41 -16.89 2.44
N VAL A 34 -17.21 -16.44 1.48
CA VAL A 34 -18.36 -17.17 0.95
C VAL A 34 -18.21 -17.35 -0.55
N SER A 35 -18.30 -18.60 -1.01
CA SER A 35 -18.23 -18.97 -2.41
C SER A 35 -19.45 -18.52 -3.21
N ASP A 36 -19.36 -18.63 -4.54
CA ASP A 36 -20.49 -18.36 -5.44
C ASP A 36 -21.65 -19.38 -5.25
N THR A 37 -21.39 -20.51 -4.57
CA THR A 37 -22.41 -21.49 -4.16
C THR A 37 -23.00 -21.20 -2.78
N ASN A 38 -22.68 -20.05 -2.17
CA ASN A 38 -23.08 -19.67 -0.81
C ASN A 38 -22.56 -20.62 0.28
N GLU A 39 -21.38 -21.20 0.07
CA GLU A 39 -20.71 -22.06 1.05
C GLU A 39 -19.48 -21.35 1.62
N PRO A 40 -19.20 -21.48 2.93
CA PRO A 40 -17.96 -20.95 3.48
C PRO A 40 -16.72 -21.61 2.85
N SER A 41 -15.71 -20.81 2.54
CA SER A 41 -14.45 -21.27 1.91
C SER A 41 -13.33 -20.29 2.22
N VAL A 42 -12.07 -20.71 2.11
CA VAL A 42 -10.90 -19.83 2.32
C VAL A 42 -10.28 -19.34 1.01
N TYR A 43 -9.73 -18.13 1.05
CA TYR A 43 -9.13 -17.44 -0.09
C TYR A 43 -7.76 -16.86 0.29
N ASP A 44 -6.83 -16.83 -0.67
CA ASP A 44 -5.53 -16.17 -0.50
C ASP A 44 -5.54 -14.68 -0.91
N TYR A 45 -6.73 -14.12 -1.11
CA TYR A 45 -6.98 -12.71 -1.43
C TYR A 45 -8.22 -12.19 -0.70
N VAL A 46 -8.39 -10.87 -0.68
CA VAL A 46 -9.58 -10.21 -0.10
C VAL A 46 -10.30 -9.41 -1.18
N ASP A 47 -11.42 -9.95 -1.64
CA ASP A 47 -12.49 -9.23 -2.31
C ASP A 47 -13.75 -9.24 -1.44
N ASP A 48 -14.89 -8.86 -2.00
CA ASP A 48 -16.18 -8.82 -1.31
C ASP A 48 -16.60 -10.15 -0.67
N LYS A 49 -16.09 -11.30 -1.16
CA LYS A 49 -16.40 -12.63 -0.63
C LYS A 49 -15.83 -12.84 0.76
N ALA A 50 -14.81 -12.09 1.16
CA ALA A 50 -14.11 -12.25 2.44
C ALA A 50 -14.52 -11.17 3.47
N ILE A 51 -15.60 -10.44 3.23
CA ILE A 51 -16.00 -9.30 4.06
C ILE A 51 -17.10 -9.68 5.05
N TRP A 52 -16.78 -9.58 6.34
CA TRP A 52 -17.69 -9.88 7.45
C TRP A 52 -17.96 -8.65 8.29
N LYS A 53 -19.06 -8.66 9.05
CA LYS A 53 -19.33 -7.71 10.13
C LYS A 53 -19.73 -8.46 11.39
N GLN A 54 -19.18 -8.06 12.53
CA GLN A 54 -19.67 -8.56 13.82
C GLN A 54 -21.08 -8.03 14.08
N VAL A 55 -21.98 -8.90 14.52
CA VAL A 55 -23.35 -8.50 14.85
C VAL A 55 -23.38 -7.97 16.28
N GLU A 56 -23.77 -6.71 16.46
CA GLU A 56 -23.81 -6.05 17.77
C GLU A 56 -24.64 -6.85 18.79
N GLY A 57 -24.06 -7.05 19.98
CA GLY A 57 -24.69 -7.79 21.07
C GLY A 57 -24.83 -9.30 20.84
N LYS A 58 -24.20 -9.86 19.80
CA LYS A 58 -24.24 -11.30 19.49
C LYS A 58 -22.85 -11.87 19.23
N ASN A 59 -22.69 -13.14 19.57
CA ASN A 59 -21.53 -13.95 19.22
C ASN A 59 -21.66 -14.49 17.80
N THR A 60 -21.74 -13.58 16.82
CA THR A 60 -22.05 -13.91 15.44
C THR A 60 -21.34 -12.96 14.49
N TYR A 61 -20.73 -13.52 13.44
CA TYR A 61 -20.31 -12.77 12.26
C TYR A 61 -21.34 -12.94 11.16
N ARG A 62 -21.57 -11.87 10.40
CA ARG A 62 -22.48 -11.86 9.26
C ARG A 62 -21.71 -11.47 8.00
N HIS A 63 -21.77 -12.30 6.98
CA HIS A 63 -21.18 -12.00 5.69
C HIS A 63 -21.93 -10.81 5.07
N VAL A 64 -21.19 -9.82 4.54
CA VAL A 64 -21.80 -8.54 4.14
C VAL A 64 -22.65 -8.67 2.88
N VAL A 65 -22.26 -9.54 1.94
CA VAL A 65 -22.96 -9.68 0.65
C VAL A 65 -24.11 -10.69 0.70
N THR A 66 -23.87 -11.86 1.29
CA THR A 66 -24.84 -12.98 1.28
C THR A 66 -25.67 -13.09 2.55
N GLU A 67 -25.35 -12.31 3.58
CA GLU A 67 -25.99 -12.31 4.89
C GLU A 67 -25.93 -13.65 5.65
N ILE A 68 -25.09 -14.60 5.19
CA ILE A 68 -24.74 -15.83 5.92
C ILE A 68 -24.21 -15.47 7.31
N GLN A 69 -24.63 -16.24 8.32
CA GLN A 69 -24.22 -16.03 9.69
C GLN A 69 -23.34 -17.18 10.19
N LEU A 70 -22.29 -16.82 10.91
CA LEU A 70 -21.40 -17.74 11.60
C LEU A 70 -21.48 -17.48 13.10
N GLU A 71 -21.88 -18.49 13.87
CA GLU A 71 -21.85 -18.42 15.32
C GLU A 71 -20.40 -18.57 15.80
N THR A 72 -20.03 -17.81 16.83
CA THR A 72 -18.67 -17.77 17.34
C THR A 72 -18.60 -18.36 18.74
N GLU A 73 -17.63 -19.23 18.96
CA GLU A 73 -17.27 -19.78 20.27
C GLU A 73 -15.81 -19.40 20.55
N ALA A 74 -15.53 -18.75 21.68
CA ALA A 74 -14.18 -18.28 21.99
C ALA A 74 -13.20 -19.46 22.11
N ALA A 75 -11.99 -19.30 21.56
CA ALA A 75 -10.90 -20.26 21.71
C ALA A 75 -9.89 -19.77 22.76
N ASP A 76 -9.04 -20.67 23.25
CA ASP A 76 -7.95 -20.36 24.20
C ASP A 76 -6.74 -19.67 23.52
N VAL A 77 -7.00 -18.82 22.54
CA VAL A 77 -6.01 -18.05 21.78
C VAL A 77 -6.52 -16.62 21.65
N GLU A 78 -5.62 -15.63 21.75
CA GLU A 78 -5.97 -14.22 21.62
C GLU A 78 -6.67 -13.94 20.28
N ASN A 79 -7.83 -13.28 20.34
CA ASN A 79 -8.71 -13.01 19.19
C ASN A 79 -9.15 -14.25 18.39
N GLY A 80 -8.94 -15.47 18.92
CA GLY A 80 -9.27 -16.74 18.31
C GLY A 80 -10.69 -17.19 18.64
N CYS A 81 -11.39 -17.73 17.65
CA CYS A 81 -12.70 -18.33 17.82
C CYS A 81 -12.90 -19.55 16.93
N TYR A 82 -13.68 -20.51 17.41
CA TYR A 82 -14.30 -21.52 16.58
C TYR A 82 -15.54 -20.93 15.93
N LEU A 83 -15.72 -21.23 14.64
CA LEU A 83 -16.84 -20.75 13.85
C LEU A 83 -17.79 -21.91 13.55
N ARG A 84 -19.10 -21.65 13.63
CA ARG A 84 -20.13 -22.62 13.24
C ARG A 84 -21.02 -22.07 12.15
N HIS A 85 -21.26 -22.88 11.13
CA HIS A 85 -22.27 -22.64 10.10
C HIS A 85 -23.39 -23.66 10.26
N GLN A 86 -24.62 -23.18 10.52
CA GLN A 86 -25.79 -24.03 10.73
C GLN A 86 -25.58 -25.09 11.83
N GLY A 87 -24.92 -24.71 12.92
CA GLY A 87 -24.61 -25.57 14.07
C GLY A 87 -23.35 -26.43 13.92
N ASN A 88 -22.79 -26.57 12.72
CA ASN A 88 -21.61 -27.40 12.49
C ASN A 88 -20.33 -26.58 12.50
N LEU A 89 -19.25 -27.13 13.05
CA LEU A 89 -17.94 -26.47 13.12
C LEU A 89 -17.31 -26.32 11.72
N LEU A 90 -16.56 -25.25 11.53
CA LEU A 90 -15.75 -25.05 10.33
C LEU A 90 -14.32 -25.57 10.52
N ALA A 91 -13.82 -26.31 9.53
CA ALA A 91 -12.41 -26.68 9.38
C ALA A 91 -11.58 -25.50 8.83
N SER A 92 -10.26 -25.67 8.77
CA SER A 92 -9.31 -24.63 8.36
C SER A 92 -9.47 -24.17 6.91
N ASP A 93 -10.11 -24.97 6.06
CA ASP A 93 -10.44 -24.66 4.67
C ASP A 93 -11.83 -24.02 4.50
N GLY A 94 -12.53 -23.79 5.62
CA GLY A 94 -13.89 -23.25 5.65
C GLY A 94 -14.99 -24.30 5.47
N SER A 95 -14.65 -25.56 5.18
CA SER A 95 -15.65 -26.64 5.05
C SER A 95 -16.23 -27.04 6.41
N VAL A 96 -17.40 -27.67 6.41
CA VAL A 96 -18.01 -28.21 7.62
C VAL A 96 -17.28 -29.48 8.07
N ALA A 97 -16.91 -29.57 9.35
CA ALA A 97 -16.20 -30.71 9.91
C ALA A 97 -16.67 -31.08 11.34
N SER A 98 -16.28 -32.29 11.77
CA SER A 98 -16.50 -32.76 13.15
C SER A 98 -15.55 -32.11 14.14
N GLU A 99 -14.35 -31.74 13.70
CA GLU A 99 -13.34 -31.01 14.48
C GLU A 99 -13.19 -29.60 13.91
N GLY A 100 -13.39 -28.60 14.76
CA GLY A 100 -13.30 -27.20 14.38
C GLY A 100 -11.86 -26.70 14.34
N SER A 101 -11.58 -25.77 13.43
CA SER A 101 -10.35 -24.99 13.41
C SER A 101 -10.57 -23.61 14.01
N VAL A 102 -9.51 -23.03 14.56
CA VAL A 102 -9.53 -21.68 15.11
C VAL A 102 -9.34 -20.67 13.99
N PHE A 103 -10.20 -19.66 13.97
CA PHE A 103 -10.11 -18.49 13.13
C PHE A 103 -9.85 -17.25 14.00
N SER A 104 -9.02 -16.33 13.52
CA SER A 104 -8.77 -15.05 14.16
C SER A 104 -9.54 -13.94 13.47
N ALA A 105 -10.13 -13.05 14.26
CA ALA A 105 -10.76 -11.83 13.74
C ALA A 105 -9.72 -10.71 13.62
N GLY A 106 -9.61 -10.14 12.42
CA GLY A 106 -8.70 -9.06 12.09
C GLY A 106 -9.41 -7.80 11.59
N HIS A 107 -8.66 -6.70 11.60
CA HIS A 107 -9.09 -5.40 11.07
C HIS A 107 -9.29 -5.48 9.54
N GLY A 108 -10.46 -5.03 9.06
CA GLY A 108 -10.81 -5.02 7.65
C GLY A 108 -11.09 -3.61 7.08
N PRO A 109 -11.57 -3.52 5.84
CA PRO A 109 -11.83 -2.24 5.20
C PRO A 109 -13.08 -1.53 5.72
N ALA A 110 -13.15 -0.21 5.53
CA ALA A 110 -14.34 0.59 5.81
C ALA A 110 -15.47 0.44 4.77
N HIS A 111 -15.12 0.03 3.56
CA HIS A 111 -16.01 -0.12 2.40
C HIS A 111 -15.73 -1.45 1.70
N LEU A 112 -16.64 -1.89 0.83
CA LEU A 112 -16.41 -3.12 0.08
C LEU A 112 -15.21 -2.96 -0.89
N PRO A 113 -14.35 -3.97 -1.05
CA PRO A 113 -13.29 -3.95 -2.05
C PRO A 113 -13.78 -3.56 -3.46
N SER A 114 -14.95 -4.04 -3.89
CA SER A 114 -15.54 -3.67 -5.19
C SER A 114 -15.87 -2.18 -5.31
N GLU A 115 -16.36 -1.53 -4.26
CA GLU A 115 -16.63 -0.08 -4.22
C GLU A 115 -15.34 0.72 -4.39
N TYR A 116 -14.26 0.30 -3.72
CA TYR A 116 -12.94 0.91 -3.94
C TYR A 116 -12.44 0.69 -5.37
N LEU A 117 -12.64 -0.49 -5.93
CA LEU A 117 -12.19 -0.81 -7.29
C LEU A 117 -12.94 0.02 -8.34
N GLU A 118 -14.25 0.21 -8.17
CA GLU A 118 -15.06 1.05 -9.04
C GLU A 118 -14.55 2.49 -9.01
N SER A 119 -14.40 3.07 -7.82
CA SER A 119 -13.83 4.41 -7.64
C SER A 119 -12.43 4.52 -8.26
N PHE A 120 -11.58 3.49 -8.07
CA PHE A 120 -10.23 3.50 -8.59
C PHE A 120 -10.19 3.48 -10.12
N LYS A 121 -11.04 2.66 -10.74
CA LYS A 121 -11.19 2.58 -12.21
C LYS A 121 -11.70 3.88 -12.81
N GLU A 122 -12.67 4.53 -12.16
CA GLU A 122 -13.25 5.78 -12.63
C GLU A 122 -12.28 6.96 -12.50
N ASN A 123 -11.62 7.07 -11.34
CA ASN A 123 -10.88 8.29 -10.98
C ASN A 123 -9.36 8.18 -11.18
N GLY A 124 -8.84 6.97 -11.40
CA GLY A 124 -7.40 6.68 -11.38
C GLY A 124 -6.77 6.79 -10.00
N TRP A 125 -7.58 6.95 -8.94
CA TRP A 125 -7.14 6.90 -7.54
C TRP A 125 -8.30 6.48 -6.62
N VAL A 126 -7.96 6.04 -5.42
CA VAL A 126 -8.90 5.74 -4.33
C VAL A 126 -8.19 5.89 -2.98
N CYS A 127 -8.95 6.22 -1.93
CA CYS A 127 -8.47 6.17 -0.56
C CYS A 127 -9.15 5.03 0.20
N LEU A 128 -8.37 4.22 0.92
CA LEU A 128 -8.84 3.18 1.83
C LEU A 128 -8.68 3.73 3.26
N PRO A 129 -9.71 4.38 3.83
CA PRO A 129 -9.58 5.11 5.10
C PRO A 129 -9.32 4.17 6.28
N SER A 130 -8.22 4.47 7.01
CA SER A 130 -7.82 3.74 8.22
C SER A 130 -7.88 2.21 8.04
N ILE A 131 -7.40 1.71 6.91
CA ILE A 131 -7.33 0.28 6.57
C ILE A 131 -6.30 -0.46 7.42
N VAL A 132 -5.37 0.26 8.03
CA VAL A 132 -4.33 -0.31 8.89
C VAL A 132 -4.83 -0.46 10.32
N ALA A 133 -4.57 -1.63 10.92
CA ALA A 133 -4.87 -1.90 12.32
C ALA A 133 -4.10 -0.93 13.25
N PRO A 134 -4.69 -0.48 14.38
CA PRO A 134 -4.08 0.53 15.25
C PRO A 134 -2.70 0.17 15.80
N ASP A 135 -2.45 -1.09 16.15
CA ASP A 135 -1.18 -1.60 16.66
C ASP A 135 -0.07 -1.55 15.59
N ILE A 136 -0.40 -1.93 14.36
CA ILE A 136 0.51 -1.82 13.22
C ILE A 136 0.83 -0.34 12.96
N LEU A 137 -0.18 0.54 13.00
CA LEU A 137 0.01 1.97 12.80
C LEU A 137 0.95 2.58 13.86
N GLU A 138 0.75 2.21 15.11
CA GLU A 138 1.59 2.61 16.25
C GLU A 138 3.06 2.23 16.01
N GLU A 139 3.34 1.01 15.54
CA GLU A 139 4.71 0.60 15.20
C GLU A 139 5.31 1.40 14.03
N LEU A 140 4.51 1.80 13.04
CA LEU A 140 4.99 2.62 11.92
C LEU A 140 5.27 4.07 12.34
N GLU A 141 4.46 4.62 13.26
CA GLU A 141 4.73 5.92 13.88
C GLU A 141 6.06 5.90 14.64
N ARG A 142 6.35 4.80 15.36
CA ARG A 142 7.65 4.57 16.02
C ARG A 142 8.79 4.61 15.03
N VAL A 143 8.75 3.74 14.02
CA VAL A 143 9.84 3.62 13.02
C VAL A 143 10.03 4.92 12.25
N SER A 144 8.96 5.65 11.95
CA SER A 144 9.05 6.94 11.26
C SER A 144 9.36 8.14 12.17
N CYS A 145 9.49 7.92 13.49
CA CYS A 145 9.69 8.95 14.51
C CYS A 145 8.65 10.09 14.40
N THR A 146 7.36 9.72 14.32
CA THR A 146 6.23 10.65 14.31
C THR A 146 5.32 10.44 15.52
N GLY A 147 4.29 11.28 15.70
CA GLY A 147 3.38 11.17 16.83
C GLY A 147 4.09 11.28 18.18
N ARG A 148 3.98 10.26 19.03
CA ARG A 148 4.63 10.24 20.35
C ARG A 148 6.16 10.04 20.30
N TRP A 149 6.71 9.67 19.14
CA TRP A 149 8.15 9.45 18.93
C TRP A 149 8.86 10.59 18.19
N GLU A 150 8.24 11.77 18.10
CA GLU A 150 8.82 12.88 17.35
C GLU A 150 10.18 13.38 17.88
N ALA A 151 10.49 13.12 19.15
CA ALA A 151 11.78 13.44 19.75
C ALA A 151 12.93 12.51 19.26
N GLU A 152 12.59 11.39 18.63
CA GLU A 152 13.57 10.41 18.15
C GLU A 152 14.15 10.79 16.78
N THR A 153 15.26 10.13 16.44
CA THR A 153 15.95 10.30 15.16
C THR A 153 15.71 9.10 14.27
N TYR A 154 15.21 9.37 13.06
CA TYR A 154 14.96 8.33 12.07
C TYR A 154 16.25 7.61 11.65
N GLN A 155 16.28 6.28 11.84
CA GLN A 155 17.42 5.42 11.55
C GLN A 155 17.54 5.20 10.03
N ARG A 156 18.44 5.93 9.36
CA ARG A 156 18.60 5.82 7.89
C ARG A 156 19.48 4.65 7.44
N SER A 157 20.23 4.04 8.35
CA SER A 157 21.20 2.98 8.02
C SER A 157 20.58 1.59 7.93
N VAL A 158 19.36 1.40 8.45
CA VAL A 158 18.64 0.13 8.41
C VAL A 158 17.45 0.29 7.47
N PRO A 159 17.22 -0.62 6.50
CA PRO A 159 15.99 -0.61 5.72
C PRO A 159 14.79 -0.79 6.64
N PRO A 160 13.70 -0.02 6.51
CA PRO A 160 12.60 -0.09 7.47
C PRO A 160 11.93 -1.47 7.57
N LEU A 161 11.93 -2.24 6.47
CA LEU A 161 11.48 -3.62 6.46
C LEU A 161 12.19 -4.48 7.52
N ASN A 162 13.46 -4.19 7.80
CA ASN A 162 14.30 -4.95 8.73
C ASN A 162 14.27 -4.39 10.16
N GLU A 163 13.42 -3.40 10.45
CA GLU A 163 13.25 -2.84 11.80
C GLU A 163 12.02 -3.39 12.53
N THR A 164 10.99 -3.82 11.78
CA THR A 164 9.73 -4.33 12.35
C THR A 164 8.95 -5.13 11.30
N ALA A 165 8.26 -6.20 11.75
CA ALA A 165 7.34 -6.95 10.90
C ALA A 165 6.12 -6.11 10.45
N ALA A 166 5.81 -5.00 11.13
CA ALA A 166 4.73 -4.09 10.73
C ALA A 166 4.89 -3.58 9.29
N VAL A 167 6.12 -3.29 8.86
CA VAL A 167 6.38 -2.86 7.47
C VAL A 167 6.05 -3.97 6.49
N ALA A 168 6.42 -5.22 6.79
CA ALA A 168 6.07 -6.37 5.95
C ALA A 168 4.54 -6.59 5.88
N LYS A 169 3.83 -6.54 7.01
CA LYS A 169 2.36 -6.67 7.08
C LYS A 169 1.64 -5.61 6.25
N ILE A 170 2.18 -4.38 6.22
CA ILE A 170 1.66 -3.30 5.38
C ILE A 170 1.96 -3.51 3.89
N ILE A 171 3.15 -4.03 3.56
CA ILE A 171 3.46 -4.40 2.17
C ILE A 171 2.46 -5.43 1.65
N THR A 172 2.03 -6.35 2.53
CA THR A 172 1.12 -7.44 2.20
C THR A 172 -0.35 -7.14 2.53
N GLU A 173 -0.73 -5.87 2.68
CA GLU A 173 -2.12 -5.51 2.97
C GLU A 173 -3.04 -6.00 1.84
N PRO A 174 -4.00 -6.90 2.13
CA PRO A 174 -4.62 -7.75 1.12
C PRO A 174 -5.60 -6.99 0.20
N VAL A 175 -6.30 -5.97 0.71
CA VAL A 175 -7.29 -5.22 -0.07
C VAL A 175 -6.59 -4.36 -1.12
N SER A 176 -5.57 -3.60 -0.73
CA SER A 176 -4.81 -2.77 -1.68
C SER A 176 -4.08 -3.63 -2.72
N LEU A 177 -3.50 -4.77 -2.34
CA LEU A 177 -2.88 -5.70 -3.30
C LEU A 177 -3.90 -6.23 -4.31
N TRP A 178 -5.08 -6.65 -3.85
CA TRP A 178 -6.16 -7.09 -4.74
C TRP A 178 -6.58 -5.96 -5.69
N LEU A 179 -6.83 -4.74 -5.19
CA LEU A 179 -7.19 -3.58 -6.00
C LEU A 179 -6.17 -3.30 -7.11
N MET A 180 -4.89 -3.31 -6.77
CA MET A 180 -3.81 -3.07 -7.73
C MET A 180 -3.73 -4.16 -8.80
N ARG A 181 -3.90 -5.43 -8.43
CA ARG A 181 -3.96 -6.55 -9.37
C ARG A 181 -5.12 -6.41 -10.35
N GLN A 182 -6.31 -6.06 -9.84
CA GLN A 182 -7.49 -5.83 -10.66
C GLN A 182 -7.33 -4.60 -11.58
N TYR A 183 -6.77 -3.50 -11.06
CA TYR A 183 -6.56 -2.27 -11.82
C TYR A 183 -5.53 -2.44 -12.93
N MET A 184 -4.40 -3.08 -12.63
CA MET A 184 -3.33 -3.37 -13.60
C MET A 184 -3.62 -4.60 -14.48
N LYS A 185 -4.70 -5.34 -14.21
CA LYS A 185 -5.13 -6.55 -14.93
C LYS A 185 -4.06 -7.63 -14.97
N THR A 186 -3.32 -7.79 -13.88
CA THR A 186 -2.32 -8.85 -13.70
C THR A 186 -2.22 -9.25 -12.23
N HIS A 187 -2.10 -10.54 -11.97
CA HIS A 187 -1.83 -11.04 -10.62
C HIS A 187 -0.35 -10.87 -10.24
N GLU A 188 0.54 -10.85 -11.23
CA GLU A 188 1.98 -10.75 -11.06
C GLU A 188 2.39 -9.28 -10.96
N ILE A 189 2.47 -8.81 -9.71
CA ILE A 189 2.86 -7.46 -9.34
C ILE A 189 4.02 -7.51 -8.36
N ARG A 190 4.79 -6.42 -8.28
CA ARG A 190 5.92 -6.29 -7.38
C ARG A 190 6.22 -4.85 -7.00
N LEU A 191 7.08 -4.65 -6.00
CA LEU A 191 7.61 -3.33 -5.68
C LEU A 191 8.66 -2.89 -6.71
N GLY A 192 8.55 -1.65 -7.16
CA GLY A 192 9.55 -0.99 -8.00
C GLY A 192 10.78 -0.51 -7.22
N HIS A 193 10.66 -0.39 -5.91
CA HIS A 193 11.77 -0.07 -4.99
C HIS A 193 11.42 -0.53 -3.57
N SER A 194 12.42 -0.63 -2.69
CA SER A 194 12.19 -0.95 -1.28
C SER A 194 11.28 0.10 -0.63
N PRO A 195 10.35 -0.31 0.25
CA PRO A 195 9.49 0.63 0.95
C PRO A 195 10.33 1.58 1.80
N GLY A 196 9.90 2.84 1.89
CA GLY A 196 10.60 3.85 2.67
C GLY A 196 9.66 4.91 3.21
N PHE A 197 10.12 5.63 4.25
CA PHE A 197 9.35 6.69 4.88
C PHE A 197 9.72 8.07 4.33
N ALA A 198 8.71 8.83 3.91
CA ALA A 198 8.79 10.25 3.57
C ALA A 198 8.36 11.11 4.76
N ILE A 199 9.33 11.41 5.63
CA ILE A 199 9.14 12.21 6.84
C ILE A 199 9.34 13.69 6.50
N LEU A 200 8.28 14.49 6.63
CA LEU A 200 8.35 15.94 6.48
C LEU A 200 8.37 16.59 7.86
N ALA A 201 9.50 17.22 8.19
CA ALA A 201 9.61 18.15 9.29
C ALA A 201 8.97 19.52 8.93
N PRO A 202 8.73 20.41 9.91
CA PRO A 202 8.24 21.77 9.66
C PRO A 202 9.07 22.50 8.59
N ASP A 203 8.43 23.22 7.67
CA ASP A 203 9.10 23.98 6.60
C ASP A 203 9.97 25.10 7.20
N ASP A 204 11.21 25.17 6.74
CA ASP A 204 12.17 26.20 7.12
C ASP A 204 12.33 27.28 6.04
N GLY A 205 11.61 27.14 4.92
CA GLY A 205 11.69 28.03 3.76
C GLY A 205 12.99 27.90 2.97
N LYS A 206 13.83 26.90 3.26
CA LYS A 206 15.17 26.71 2.67
C LYS A 206 15.36 25.34 2.04
N ARG A 207 14.84 24.30 2.69
CA ARG A 207 15.00 22.91 2.22
C ARG A 207 14.39 22.71 0.85
N ASN A 208 15.01 21.80 0.09
CA ASN A 208 14.49 21.43 -1.22
C ASN A 208 13.08 20.86 -1.09
N VAL A 209 12.17 21.34 -1.93
CA VAL A 209 10.80 20.85 -2.05
C VAL A 209 10.68 20.01 -3.31
N GLN A 210 9.79 19.01 -3.31
CA GLN A 210 9.56 18.18 -4.50
C GLN A 210 8.60 18.92 -5.45
N GLY A 211 9.00 19.07 -6.70
CA GLY A 211 8.18 19.64 -7.77
C GLY A 211 7.18 18.62 -8.32
N TRP A 212 6.35 19.07 -9.26
CA TRP A 212 5.33 18.23 -9.88
C TRP A 212 5.96 17.17 -10.79
N HIS A 213 5.47 15.93 -10.70
CA HIS A 213 5.98 14.79 -11.47
C HIS A 213 4.94 13.67 -11.53
N SER A 214 5.20 12.68 -12.38
CA SER A 214 4.56 11.35 -12.33
C SER A 214 5.64 10.30 -12.12
N ASP A 215 5.29 9.16 -11.53
CA ASP A 215 6.28 8.12 -11.23
C ASP A 215 6.43 7.08 -12.35
N PHE A 216 5.52 7.06 -13.32
CA PHE A 216 5.45 6.05 -14.38
C PHE A 216 6.69 6.00 -15.29
N PRO A 217 7.24 4.82 -15.64
CA PRO A 217 7.53 3.67 -14.76
C PRO A 217 8.82 3.86 -13.94
N TYR A 218 9.57 4.96 -14.12
CA TYR A 218 10.87 5.21 -13.49
C TYR A 218 11.08 6.67 -13.08
N LEU A 219 10.12 7.30 -12.41
CA LEU A 219 10.25 8.67 -11.89
C LEU A 219 10.56 9.69 -13.00
N TRP A 220 9.88 9.55 -14.15
CA TRP A 220 10.07 10.46 -15.27
C TRP A 220 9.68 11.89 -14.86
N GLY A 221 10.65 12.82 -14.98
CA GLY A 221 10.56 14.16 -14.40
C GLY A 221 11.38 14.39 -13.13
N ILE A 222 12.08 13.35 -12.63
CA ILE A 222 12.86 13.40 -11.37
C ILE A 222 14.25 12.71 -11.47
N ALA A 223 14.52 11.97 -12.55
CA ALA A 223 15.80 11.32 -12.80
C ALA A 223 16.56 11.98 -13.97
N GLY A 224 17.70 12.62 -13.70
CA GLY A 224 18.68 13.03 -14.72
C GLY A 224 18.59 14.47 -15.26
N SER A 225 19.45 14.77 -16.25
CA SER A 225 19.64 16.09 -16.87
C SER A 225 18.37 16.63 -17.57
N GLU A 226 18.34 17.91 -17.94
CA GLU A 226 17.18 18.58 -18.57
C GLU A 226 16.58 17.83 -19.77
N ALA A 227 17.37 17.02 -20.49
CA ALA A 227 16.92 16.21 -21.62
C ALA A 227 16.11 14.95 -21.23
N VAL A 228 16.29 14.45 -20.00
CA VAL A 228 15.64 13.24 -19.44
C VAL A 228 14.34 13.60 -18.69
N ASN A 229 14.00 14.89 -18.66
CA ASN A 229 12.90 15.47 -17.91
C ASN A 229 11.53 15.34 -18.61
N ARG A 230 11.39 14.38 -19.52
CA ARG A 230 10.18 14.21 -20.35
C ARG A 230 9.47 12.93 -19.95
N ILE A 231 8.26 13.08 -19.44
CA ILE A 231 7.24 12.02 -19.51
C ILE A 231 6.89 11.92 -21.01
N PRO A 232 7.23 10.83 -21.71
CA PRO A 232 6.88 10.58 -23.08
C PRO A 232 5.38 10.72 -23.24
N VAL A 233 5.04 11.54 -24.22
CA VAL A 233 3.66 11.70 -24.63
C VAL A 233 3.21 10.38 -25.25
N HIS A 234 2.10 9.84 -24.77
CA HIS A 234 1.50 8.64 -25.34
C HIS A 234 -0.01 8.82 -25.49
N GLN A 235 -0.59 8.11 -26.46
CA GLN A 235 -2.03 8.08 -26.71
C GLN A 235 -2.63 6.69 -26.47
N VAL A 236 -1.91 5.83 -25.73
CA VAL A 236 -2.39 4.49 -25.39
C VAL A 236 -3.39 4.57 -24.26
N ASP A 237 -4.67 4.45 -24.61
CA ASP A 237 -5.77 4.37 -23.67
C ASP A 237 -5.61 3.17 -22.73
N GLY A 238 -5.85 3.40 -21.43
CA GLY A 238 -5.78 2.34 -20.43
C GLY A 238 -4.39 1.77 -20.15
N LEU A 239 -3.30 2.40 -20.63
CA LEU A 239 -1.94 1.95 -20.33
C LEU A 239 -1.61 2.14 -18.85
N VAL A 240 -1.57 1.06 -18.07
CA VAL A 240 -1.14 1.06 -16.66
C VAL A 240 0.11 0.19 -16.51
N MET A 241 1.24 0.82 -16.24
CA MET A 241 2.55 0.20 -15.95
C MET A 241 2.97 0.35 -14.48
N GLY A 242 2.13 0.95 -13.64
CA GLY A 242 2.38 1.02 -12.20
C GLY A 242 1.30 1.77 -11.43
N VAL A 243 1.24 1.48 -10.14
CA VAL A 243 0.37 2.11 -9.16
C VAL A 243 1.22 2.51 -7.96
N GLN A 244 0.99 3.70 -7.44
CA GLN A 244 1.54 4.11 -6.15
C GLN A 244 0.54 3.81 -5.04
N ARG A 245 1.04 3.37 -3.89
CA ARG A 245 0.24 3.30 -2.65
C ARG A 245 1.01 3.99 -1.52
N ASN A 246 0.50 5.14 -1.12
CA ASN A 246 1.08 5.93 -0.04
C ASN A 246 0.27 5.69 1.23
N LEU A 247 0.89 5.09 2.24
CA LEU A 247 0.27 4.94 3.55
C LEU A 247 0.45 6.25 4.34
N CYS A 248 -0.65 6.81 4.83
CA CYS A 248 -0.64 7.92 5.77
C CYS A 248 -0.28 7.38 7.16
N VAL A 249 1.00 7.48 7.56
CA VAL A 249 1.44 7.02 8.89
C VAL A 249 0.95 7.99 9.97
N SER A 250 1.05 9.29 9.67
CA SER A 250 0.40 10.34 10.43
C SER A 250 -0.80 10.89 9.66
N GLU A 251 -1.59 11.75 10.28
CA GLU A 251 -2.71 12.41 9.62
C GLU A 251 -2.23 13.26 8.43
N PHE A 252 -2.98 13.24 7.34
CA PHE A 252 -2.74 14.04 6.15
C PHE A 252 -3.72 15.21 6.13
N ARG A 253 -3.18 16.44 6.27
CA ARG A 253 -3.92 17.70 6.11
C ARG A 253 -3.20 18.62 5.15
N LYS A 254 -3.93 19.52 4.49
CA LYS A 254 -3.32 20.55 3.63
C LYS A 254 -2.30 21.42 4.37
N GLU A 255 -2.52 21.67 5.66
CA GLU A 255 -1.61 22.45 6.50
C GLU A 255 -0.33 21.72 6.91
N ASN A 256 -0.36 20.39 7.04
CA ASN A 256 0.78 19.59 7.49
C ASN A 256 1.56 18.93 6.34
N GLY A 257 1.26 19.30 5.09
CA GLY A 257 1.98 18.84 3.91
C GLY A 257 1.50 17.50 3.37
N ALA A 258 0.19 17.24 3.42
CA ALA A 258 -0.43 16.17 2.63
C ALA A 258 -0.04 16.29 1.15
N THR A 259 0.08 15.14 0.48
CA THR A 259 0.46 15.06 -0.94
C THR A 259 -0.53 15.85 -1.79
N CYS A 260 0.01 16.66 -2.71
CA CYS A 260 -0.78 17.41 -3.68
C CYS A 260 -0.85 16.61 -4.98
N PHE A 261 -1.99 16.64 -5.65
CA PHE A 261 -2.30 15.89 -6.86
C PHE A 261 -2.89 16.80 -7.93
N LYS A 262 -2.79 16.40 -9.20
CA LYS A 262 -3.69 16.85 -10.25
C LYS A 262 -4.63 15.70 -10.56
N LEU A 263 -5.80 15.66 -9.91
CA LEU A 263 -6.73 14.55 -10.15
C LEU A 263 -7.18 14.53 -11.62
N GLY A 264 -7.34 13.33 -12.17
CA GLY A 264 -7.63 13.10 -13.60
C GLY A 264 -6.40 13.14 -14.54
N SER A 265 -5.23 13.59 -14.08
CA SER A 265 -4.04 13.72 -14.96
C SER A 265 -3.51 12.40 -15.53
N HIS A 266 -3.85 11.26 -14.93
CA HIS A 266 -3.48 9.93 -15.44
C HIS A 266 -4.00 9.64 -16.86
N THR A 267 -5.05 10.35 -17.29
CA THR A 267 -5.64 10.20 -18.63
C THR A 267 -4.97 11.07 -19.69
N LEU A 268 -4.12 12.04 -19.29
CA LEU A 268 -3.62 13.05 -20.21
C LEU A 268 -2.49 12.54 -21.11
N GLY A 269 -1.84 11.43 -20.73
CA GLY A 269 -0.74 10.85 -21.50
C GLY A 269 0.45 11.81 -21.68
N GLN A 270 0.63 12.78 -20.79
CA GLN A 270 1.69 13.79 -20.84
C GLN A 270 2.14 14.17 -19.42
N GLY A 271 3.26 14.89 -19.32
CA GLY A 271 3.78 15.40 -18.04
C GLY A 271 3.12 16.70 -17.56
N PRO A 272 3.35 17.08 -16.28
CA PRO A 272 2.86 18.34 -15.75
C PRO A 272 3.46 19.52 -16.51
N PRO A 273 2.75 20.66 -16.59
CA PRO A 273 3.25 21.83 -17.27
C PRO A 273 4.56 22.34 -16.66
N ILE A 274 5.43 22.93 -17.50
CA ILE A 274 6.76 23.39 -17.06
C ILE A 274 6.61 24.51 -16.02
N GLU A 275 5.61 25.36 -16.17
CA GLU A 275 5.28 26.46 -15.27
C GLU A 275 4.79 25.98 -13.89
N TRP A 276 4.46 24.70 -13.73
CA TRP A 276 4.16 24.12 -12.42
C TRP A 276 5.41 23.84 -11.58
N ILE A 277 6.61 23.96 -12.17
CA ILE A 277 7.91 23.57 -11.62
C ILE A 277 7.98 22.06 -11.42
N ASN A 278 8.73 21.39 -12.31
CA ASN A 278 8.90 19.94 -12.27
C ASN A 278 9.86 19.47 -11.17
N GLY A 279 9.81 18.17 -10.86
CA GLY A 279 10.58 17.54 -9.79
C GLY A 279 12.09 17.70 -9.89
N ASN A 280 12.67 17.71 -11.09
CA ASN A 280 14.11 17.89 -11.29
C ASN A 280 14.57 19.32 -10.99
N THR A 281 13.82 20.33 -11.45
CA THR A 281 14.18 21.74 -11.25
C THR A 281 14.13 22.12 -9.76
N SER A 282 13.12 21.64 -9.03
CA SER A 282 12.94 21.99 -7.62
C SER A 282 13.95 21.37 -6.66
N ARG A 283 14.69 20.34 -7.11
CA ARG A 283 15.71 19.63 -6.33
C ARG A 283 17.06 20.35 -6.28
N GLN A 284 17.25 21.41 -7.06
CA GLN A 284 18.48 22.19 -7.06
C GLN A 284 18.67 22.90 -5.71
N ASN A 285 19.88 22.85 -5.16
CA ASN A 285 20.18 23.50 -3.88
C ASN A 285 19.90 25.00 -3.95
N GLY A 286 19.16 25.51 -2.96
CA GLY A 286 18.77 26.93 -2.92
C GLY A 286 17.59 27.30 -3.82
N PHE A 287 16.99 26.34 -4.55
CA PHE A 287 15.81 26.61 -5.37
C PHE A 287 14.65 27.13 -4.53
N ARG A 288 14.31 26.46 -3.42
CA ARG A 288 13.21 26.87 -2.53
C ARG A 288 13.37 28.32 -2.06
N GLU A 289 14.58 28.71 -1.67
CA GLU A 289 14.88 30.06 -1.18
C GLU A 289 14.84 31.11 -2.29
N SER A 290 15.28 30.76 -3.52
CA SER A 290 15.40 31.71 -4.63
C SER A 290 14.19 31.79 -5.57
N LYS A 291 13.42 30.72 -5.69
CA LYS A 291 12.32 30.55 -6.65
C LYS A 291 10.97 30.25 -6.01
N GLY A 292 10.93 30.00 -4.69
CA GLY A 292 9.70 29.74 -3.96
C GLY A 292 9.20 28.30 -4.08
N LEU A 293 7.88 28.13 -3.97
CA LEU A 293 7.22 26.83 -4.06
C LEU A 293 6.86 26.44 -5.50
N PRO A 294 6.83 25.13 -5.79
CA PRO A 294 6.07 24.60 -6.92
C PRO A 294 4.63 25.04 -6.87
N TYR A 295 3.92 24.93 -8.00
CA TYR A 295 2.56 25.43 -8.14
C TYR A 295 1.59 24.91 -7.05
N THR A 296 0.84 25.84 -6.43
CA THR A 296 -0.13 25.65 -5.33
C THR A 296 -1.52 26.21 -5.68
N GLY A 297 -1.84 26.35 -6.97
CA GLY A 297 -3.08 26.98 -7.44
C GLY A 297 -4.33 26.07 -7.38
N PRO A 298 -5.51 26.59 -7.76
CA PRO A 298 -6.79 25.90 -7.59
C PRO A 298 -6.99 24.70 -8.51
N GLU A 299 -6.17 24.56 -9.56
CA GLU A 299 -6.18 23.41 -10.44
C GLU A 299 -5.54 22.16 -9.82
N ALA A 300 -4.84 22.32 -8.68
CA ALA A 300 -4.29 21.24 -7.88
C ALA A 300 -5.24 20.84 -6.74
N ASP A 301 -5.11 19.61 -6.29
CA ASP A 301 -5.89 19.00 -5.23
C ASP A 301 -4.98 18.56 -4.08
N VAL A 302 -5.51 18.52 -2.87
CA VAL A 302 -4.89 17.87 -1.71
C VAL A 302 -5.87 16.86 -1.15
N ILE A 303 -5.41 15.62 -1.00
CA ILE A 303 -6.20 14.59 -0.33
C ILE A 303 -5.88 14.64 1.16
N GLU A 304 -6.89 14.99 1.97
CA GLU A 304 -6.81 14.88 3.42
C GLU A 304 -7.35 13.52 3.85
N ALA A 305 -6.59 12.81 4.68
CA ALA A 305 -6.92 11.45 5.10
C ALA A 305 -6.42 11.17 6.52
N PRO A 306 -7.13 10.33 7.29
CA PRO A 306 -6.72 9.97 8.65
C PRO A 306 -5.48 9.06 8.64
N PRO A 307 -4.75 8.96 9.77
CA PRO A 307 -3.72 7.95 9.96
C PRO A 307 -4.22 6.53 9.63
N GLY A 308 -3.31 5.70 9.12
CA GLY A 308 -3.60 4.33 8.69
C GLY A 308 -4.31 4.21 7.35
N SER A 309 -4.49 5.32 6.62
CA SER A 309 -5.16 5.29 5.31
C SER A 309 -4.19 5.05 4.16
N TYR A 310 -4.56 4.19 3.22
CA TYR A 310 -3.86 4.10 1.94
C TYR A 310 -4.47 5.07 0.93
N ILE A 311 -3.65 5.92 0.33
CA ILE A 311 -3.98 6.62 -0.91
C ILE A 311 -3.34 5.83 -2.04
N VAL A 312 -4.17 5.14 -2.83
CA VAL A 312 -3.75 4.31 -3.96
C VAL A 312 -4.06 5.08 -5.23
N TYR A 313 -3.08 5.24 -6.12
CA TYR A 313 -3.25 6.05 -7.33
C TYR A 313 -2.42 5.54 -8.50
N ASP A 314 -2.96 5.71 -9.70
CA ASP A 314 -2.25 5.44 -10.93
C ASP A 314 -0.96 6.27 -10.98
N SER A 315 0.17 5.63 -11.25
CA SER A 315 1.47 6.29 -11.18
C SER A 315 1.70 7.36 -12.26
N ARG A 316 0.77 7.52 -13.22
CA ARG A 316 0.71 8.64 -14.16
C ARG A 316 0.09 9.90 -13.56
N ILE A 317 -0.62 9.81 -12.43
CA ILE A 317 -1.15 11.00 -11.75
C ILE A 317 0.00 11.93 -11.38
N TRP A 318 -0.10 13.18 -11.81
CA TRP A 318 0.83 14.21 -11.41
C TRP A 318 0.63 14.52 -9.95
N HIS A 319 1.73 14.55 -9.21
CA HIS A 319 1.69 14.83 -7.79
C HIS A 319 2.99 15.48 -7.34
N ARG A 320 2.98 15.97 -6.10
CA ARG A 320 4.15 16.43 -5.36
C ARG A 320 3.93 16.31 -3.87
N ALA A 321 5.02 16.27 -3.11
CA ALA A 321 4.93 16.44 -1.67
C ALA A 321 4.30 17.80 -1.33
N GLY A 322 3.45 17.82 -0.29
CA GLY A 322 2.97 19.05 0.31
C GLY A 322 4.06 19.74 1.13
N VAL A 323 3.76 20.94 1.60
CA VAL A 323 4.63 21.72 2.49
C VAL A 323 4.08 21.64 3.90
N ASN A 324 4.88 21.16 4.85
CA ASN A 324 4.46 21.04 6.24
C ASN A 324 4.60 22.38 6.96
N ARG A 325 3.48 23.04 7.24
CA ARG A 325 3.43 24.36 7.92
C ARG A 325 3.04 24.23 9.40
N THR A 326 2.99 23.01 9.91
CA THR A 326 2.74 22.75 11.33
C THR A 326 4.05 22.57 12.07
N GLU A 327 3.99 22.53 13.40
CA GLU A 327 5.15 22.28 14.26
C GLU A 327 5.50 20.80 14.41
N ARG A 328 4.65 19.90 13.89
CA ARG A 328 4.75 18.44 14.06
C ARG A 328 5.32 17.79 12.81
N LYS A 329 6.02 16.67 12.96
CA LYS A 329 6.44 15.85 11.81
C LYS A 329 5.22 15.15 11.20
N ARG A 330 5.23 14.99 9.88
CA ARG A 330 4.31 14.12 9.14
C ARG A 330 5.11 12.96 8.53
N ALA A 331 4.57 11.76 8.46
CA ALA A 331 5.17 10.66 7.71
C ALA A 331 4.17 9.98 6.76
N ALA A 332 4.70 9.50 5.64
CA ALA A 332 4.06 8.50 4.81
C ALA A 332 5.03 7.37 4.48
N MET A 333 4.51 6.16 4.31
CA MET A 333 5.27 5.06 3.71
C MET A 333 4.97 5.02 2.21
N LEU A 334 6.02 5.12 1.40
CA LEU A 334 5.92 5.18 -0.07
C LEU A 334 6.19 3.81 -0.67
N GLN A 335 5.33 3.38 -1.59
CA GLN A 335 5.47 2.10 -2.28
C GLN A 335 4.98 2.23 -3.72
N ALA A 336 5.91 2.07 -4.66
CA ALA A 336 5.60 1.92 -6.07
C ALA A 336 5.39 0.45 -6.39
N VAL A 337 4.26 0.11 -6.97
CA VAL A 337 3.91 -1.26 -7.39
C VAL A 337 3.82 -1.30 -8.91
N ILE A 338 4.49 -2.26 -9.52
CA ILE A 338 4.58 -2.42 -10.97
C ILE A 338 4.24 -3.85 -11.38
N PRO A 339 3.74 -4.09 -12.61
CA PRO A 339 3.66 -5.43 -13.16
C PRO A 339 5.02 -6.13 -13.19
N MET A 340 5.04 -7.44 -13.03
CA MET A 340 6.29 -8.22 -12.96
C MET A 340 7.15 -8.11 -14.23
N PHE A 341 6.55 -7.88 -15.39
CA PHE A 341 7.27 -7.68 -16.65
C PHE A 341 7.96 -6.31 -16.79
N ILE A 342 7.70 -5.35 -15.88
CA ILE A 342 8.42 -4.08 -15.81
C ILE A 342 9.61 -4.25 -14.87
N MET A 343 10.82 -3.88 -15.32
CA MET A 343 12.04 -3.90 -14.50
C MET A 343 11.86 -2.99 -13.27
N PRO A 344 12.39 -3.31 -12.07
CA PRO A 344 12.21 -2.42 -10.94
C PRO A 344 13.23 -1.27 -11.02
N PHE A 345 12.93 -0.14 -10.38
CA PHE A 345 13.89 0.96 -10.25
C PHE A 345 15.06 0.60 -9.31
N MET A 346 14.79 -0.18 -8.25
CA MET A 346 15.80 -0.72 -7.36
C MET A 346 15.58 -2.22 -7.12
N ASP A 347 16.67 -2.95 -6.92
CA ASP A 347 16.59 -4.35 -6.49
C ASP A 347 16.17 -4.42 -5.01
N THR A 348 15.04 -5.08 -4.77
CA THR A 348 14.42 -5.33 -3.47
C THR A 348 14.85 -6.67 -2.85
N SER A 349 15.64 -7.47 -3.55
CA SER A 349 16.00 -8.83 -3.14
C SER A 349 16.85 -8.86 -1.87
N ARG A 350 17.81 -7.94 -1.72
CA ARG A 350 18.67 -7.86 -0.52
C ARG A 350 17.88 -7.57 0.77
N PRO A 351 17.06 -6.49 0.87
CA PRO A 351 16.29 -6.26 2.08
C PRO A 351 15.29 -7.38 2.36
N TYR A 352 14.71 -8.02 1.34
CA TYR A 352 13.90 -9.22 1.53
C TYR A 352 14.70 -10.37 2.13
N LYS A 353 15.91 -10.63 1.62
CA LYS A 353 16.79 -11.69 2.13
C LYS A 353 17.20 -11.46 3.57
N ASP A 354 17.55 -10.22 3.92
CA ASP A 354 17.89 -9.85 5.29
C ASP A 354 16.67 -10.06 6.21
N PHE A 355 15.47 -9.72 5.75
CA PHE A 355 14.22 -9.91 6.50
C PHE A 355 13.91 -11.39 6.79
N ILE A 356 13.93 -12.26 5.76
CA ILE A 356 13.57 -13.68 5.92
C ILE A 356 14.59 -14.49 6.74
N HIS A 357 15.79 -13.96 6.94
CA HIS A 357 16.81 -14.51 7.85
C HIS A 357 16.78 -13.88 9.25
N SER A 358 15.88 -12.93 9.48
CA SER A 358 15.69 -12.28 10.79
C SER A 358 14.54 -12.94 11.57
N PRO A 359 14.50 -12.79 12.91
CA PRO A 359 13.37 -13.24 13.72
C PRO A 359 12.03 -12.59 13.36
N LEU A 360 12.03 -11.44 12.68
CA LEU A 360 10.81 -10.74 12.26
C LEU A 360 9.96 -11.57 11.29
N ALA A 361 10.57 -12.52 10.57
CA ALA A 361 9.87 -13.39 9.64
C ALA A 361 8.89 -14.36 10.34
N ASP A 362 9.12 -14.67 11.61
CA ASP A 362 8.27 -15.54 12.43
C ASP A 362 6.97 -14.84 12.85
N GLU A 363 6.92 -13.51 12.79
CA GLU A 363 5.74 -12.70 13.09
C GLU A 363 4.73 -12.62 11.94
N LEU A 364 5.07 -13.17 10.78
CA LEU A 364 4.20 -13.26 9.61
C LEU A 364 3.47 -14.59 9.56
N THR A 365 2.26 -14.57 9.01
CA THR A 365 1.58 -15.80 8.59
C THR A 365 2.25 -16.43 7.36
N GLU A 366 1.87 -17.66 7.01
CA GLU A 366 2.37 -18.30 5.79
C GLU A 366 1.96 -17.51 4.53
N LEU A 367 0.70 -17.06 4.47
CA LEU A 367 0.20 -16.24 3.37
C LEU A 367 0.95 -14.91 3.27
N GLU A 368 1.20 -14.22 4.39
CA GLU A 368 1.97 -12.98 4.39
C GLU A 368 3.41 -13.20 3.91
N ARG A 369 4.08 -14.30 4.29
CA ARG A 369 5.41 -14.63 3.75
C ARG A 369 5.38 -14.87 2.25
N LYS A 370 4.38 -15.61 1.75
CA LYS A 370 4.18 -15.87 0.31
C LYS A 370 3.94 -14.57 -0.46
N GLU A 371 3.07 -13.70 0.03
CA GLU A 371 2.76 -12.42 -0.60
C GLU A 371 3.96 -11.47 -0.56
N LEU A 372 4.70 -11.43 0.56
CA LEU A 372 5.92 -10.62 0.67
C LEU A 372 6.97 -11.07 -0.34
N GLU A 373 7.20 -12.38 -0.48
CA GLU A 373 8.09 -12.91 -1.52
C GLU A 373 7.63 -12.48 -2.92
N ALA A 374 6.34 -12.67 -3.21
CA ALA A 374 5.76 -12.36 -4.51
C ALA A 374 5.98 -10.89 -4.91
N VAL A 375 5.84 -9.97 -3.96
CA VAL A 375 5.99 -8.54 -4.26
C VAL A 375 7.42 -8.02 -4.12
N MET A 376 8.29 -8.66 -3.35
CA MET A 376 9.67 -8.20 -3.14
C MET A 376 10.70 -8.86 -4.05
N VAL A 377 10.40 -10.01 -4.65
CA VAL A 377 11.38 -10.78 -5.41
C VAL A 377 11.15 -10.67 -6.92
N ASN A 378 12.17 -10.21 -7.64
CA ASN A 378 12.12 -10.14 -9.10
C ASN A 378 12.34 -11.52 -9.71
N LYS A 379 11.34 -12.08 -10.39
CA LYS A 379 11.47 -13.37 -11.07
C LYS A 379 11.51 -13.17 -12.58
N MET A 380 12.62 -13.50 -13.22
CA MET A 380 12.73 -13.57 -14.68
C MET A 380 12.64 -15.03 -15.12
N VAL A 381 11.58 -15.38 -15.84
CA VAL A 381 11.39 -16.73 -16.41
C VAL A 381 11.97 -16.73 -17.83
N GLY A 382 13.07 -17.45 -18.02
CA GLY A 382 13.66 -17.65 -19.34
C GLY A 382 12.84 -18.60 -20.24
N PRO A 383 13.05 -18.60 -21.57
CA PRO A 383 12.34 -19.47 -22.51
C PRO A 383 12.43 -20.97 -22.20
N ALA A 384 13.50 -21.39 -21.52
CA ALA A 384 13.71 -22.77 -21.08
C ALA A 384 13.14 -23.07 -19.69
N GLY A 385 12.34 -22.17 -19.11
CA GLY A 385 11.78 -22.29 -17.76
C GLY A 385 12.78 -22.08 -16.63
N HIS A 386 14.00 -21.62 -16.93
CA HIS A 386 14.99 -21.26 -15.91
C HIS A 386 14.55 -19.96 -15.23
N LEU A 387 14.56 -19.97 -13.91
CA LEU A 387 14.27 -18.80 -13.07
C LEU A 387 15.59 -18.11 -12.73
N ALA A 388 15.66 -16.81 -12.96
CA ALA A 388 16.70 -15.95 -12.41
C ALA A 388 16.07 -14.92 -11.48
N ILE A 389 16.64 -14.77 -10.29
CA ILE A 389 16.29 -13.70 -9.35
C ILE A 389 17.44 -12.73 -9.29
N THR A 390 17.28 -11.64 -10.04
CA THR A 390 18.30 -10.60 -10.23
C THR A 390 19.70 -11.20 -10.45
N VAL A 391 20.66 -10.87 -9.58
CA VAL A 391 22.01 -11.44 -9.52
C VAL A 391 22.24 -12.21 -8.20
N ASP A 392 21.19 -12.49 -7.43
CA ASP A 392 21.30 -13.19 -6.14
C ASP A 392 21.16 -14.71 -6.34
N GLU A 393 22.31 -15.40 -6.31
CA GLU A 393 22.39 -16.86 -6.51
C GLU A 393 21.64 -17.63 -5.41
N GLU A 394 21.74 -17.21 -4.15
CA GLU A 394 21.09 -17.88 -3.02
C GLU A 394 19.56 -17.86 -3.15
N LEU A 395 18.99 -16.70 -3.49
CA LEU A 395 17.56 -16.59 -3.74
C LEU A 395 17.13 -17.37 -4.99
N THR A 396 17.95 -17.34 -6.04
CA THR A 396 17.71 -18.12 -7.26
C THR A 396 17.64 -19.61 -6.96
N ASP A 397 18.56 -20.15 -6.15
CA ASP A 397 18.57 -21.56 -5.75
C ASP A 397 17.37 -21.91 -4.86
N ARG A 398 17.08 -21.09 -3.85
CA ARG A 398 15.95 -21.30 -2.92
C ARG A 398 14.61 -21.36 -3.63
N ILE A 399 14.36 -20.43 -4.54
CA ILE A 399 13.07 -20.31 -5.23
C ILE A 399 13.02 -21.22 -6.47
N GLY A 400 14.12 -21.35 -7.21
CA GLY A 400 14.25 -22.25 -8.36
C GLY A 400 14.11 -23.73 -8.00
N GLY A 401 14.56 -24.13 -6.81
CA GLY A 401 14.39 -25.50 -6.29
C GLY A 401 12.92 -25.94 -6.16
N HIS A 402 12.00 -25.00 -5.88
CA HIS A 402 10.58 -25.30 -5.75
C HIS A 402 9.88 -25.57 -7.09
N SER A 403 10.37 -25.01 -8.21
CA SER A 403 9.75 -25.24 -9.53
C SER A 403 10.14 -26.57 -10.15
N TYR A 404 11.32 -27.12 -9.82
CA TYR A 404 11.77 -28.43 -10.28
C TYR A 404 11.10 -29.59 -9.52
N ALA A 405 10.73 -29.39 -8.25
CA ALA A 405 10.07 -30.41 -7.44
C ALA A 405 8.60 -30.68 -7.84
N ARG A 406 7.92 -29.72 -8.49
CA ARG A 406 6.53 -29.88 -9.00
C ARG A 406 6.42 -30.48 -10.41
N ARG A 407 7.55 -30.88 -11.03
CA ARG A 407 7.59 -31.51 -12.37
C ARG A 407 8.17 -32.94 -12.38
N ARG A 408 8.12 -33.65 -11.25
CA ARG A 408 8.43 -35.08 -11.20
C ARG A 408 7.27 -35.88 -10.62
#